data_AF-A0AAU1Z5L4-F1
#
_entry.id   AF-A0AAU1Z5L4-F1
#
_cell.length_a   1.000
_cell.length_b   1.000
_cell.length_c   1.000
_cell.angle_alpha   90.00
_cell.angle_beta   90.00
_cell.angle_gamma   90.00
#
_symmetry.space_group_name_H-M   'P 1'
#
loop_
_entity.id
_entity.type
_entity.pdbx_description
1 polymer ?
#
loop_
_entity_poly.entity_id
_entity_poly.type
_entity_poly.pdbx_seq_one_letter_code
_entity_poly.pdbx_strand_id
1 'polypeptide(L)'
;MVVAQSLVAQSGVAQAVVTPPTRAGAAVFLVVTVAPGAEAAVRAGLQDLAGLTRSVAFRSPESGLTCVVGLGSDAWDRLVGDPRPRDLHPFPPLHGPRHHAPATPGDLLLHLRARRMDLCFELARLILDRLGGAVTVVDEVHGFTYFDQRDLLGFVDGSENPTGTAAAEAVHIGDEDPEFRGGSYVVVQKYVHDMTAWDSLTVEEQEHVIGRTKQANVELPDEVKPANSHVALNTITDDDGVEQQILRENMPFGRVGSGEFGTYFIGYARTPAVTERMLRNMFLGDPPGNTDRILDFSRAVTGGLFFVPSADLLDDLPAAPSARSTAAVSPGDQQGIGDSQAPGDSPGAGDSQAPGDSPGVGDSLGIGSLKGAPAS
;
A
#
# COMPACT_ATOMS: atom_id res chain seq x y z
N MET A 1 -23.36 -43.91 -12.78
CA MET A 1 -22.02 -43.97 -12.14
C MET A 1 -21.15 -42.95 -12.86
N VAL A 2 -21.28 -41.67 -12.46
CA VAL A 2 -20.47 -40.58 -13.00
C VAL A 2 -19.35 -40.37 -12.00
N VAL A 3 -18.12 -40.57 -12.48
CA VAL A 3 -16.90 -40.48 -11.70
C VAL A 3 -16.72 -39.04 -11.26
N ALA A 4 -16.75 -38.80 -9.95
CA ALA A 4 -16.31 -37.56 -9.35
C ALA A 4 -14.81 -37.40 -9.66
N GLN A 5 -14.46 -36.45 -10.52
CA GLN A 5 -13.09 -35.98 -10.63
C GLN A 5 -12.76 -35.30 -9.30
N SER A 6 -11.97 -36.00 -8.49
CA SER A 6 -11.25 -35.43 -7.36
C SER A 6 -10.36 -34.32 -7.89
N LEU A 7 -10.77 -33.06 -7.69
CA LEU A 7 -9.88 -31.91 -7.74
C LEU A 7 -8.85 -32.10 -6.63
N VAL A 8 -7.70 -32.63 -6.98
CA VAL A 8 -6.48 -32.35 -6.22
C VAL A 8 -6.33 -30.84 -6.31
N ALA A 9 -6.54 -30.13 -5.20
CA ALA A 9 -6.25 -28.70 -5.12
C ALA A 9 -4.79 -28.52 -5.57
N GLN A 10 -4.59 -27.94 -6.75
CA GLN A 10 -3.26 -27.58 -7.19
C GLN A 10 -2.73 -26.57 -6.18
N SER A 11 -1.64 -26.89 -5.50
CA SER A 11 -0.94 -25.93 -4.66
C SER A 11 -0.48 -24.80 -5.58
N GLY A 12 -1.19 -23.66 -5.55
CA GLY A 12 -0.85 -22.52 -6.38
C GLY A 12 0.60 -22.11 -6.13
N VAL A 13 1.37 -21.93 -7.20
CA VAL A 13 2.74 -21.42 -7.11
C VAL A 13 2.65 -20.00 -6.55
N ALA A 14 3.24 -19.77 -5.38
CA ALA A 14 3.24 -18.44 -4.78
C ALA A 14 4.06 -17.46 -5.64
N GLN A 15 3.64 -16.20 -5.70
CA GLN A 15 4.52 -15.12 -6.16
C GLN A 15 5.77 -15.06 -5.26
N ALA A 16 6.84 -14.44 -5.76
CA ALA A 16 8.11 -14.33 -5.05
C ALA A 16 8.04 -13.31 -3.88
N VAL A 17 7.16 -13.55 -2.90
CA VAL A 17 7.04 -12.81 -1.64
C VAL A 17 8.24 -13.13 -0.75
N VAL A 18 8.40 -14.40 -0.39
CA VAL A 18 9.58 -14.92 0.31
C VAL A 18 10.68 -15.21 -0.70
N THR A 19 11.63 -14.30 -0.80
CA THR A 19 12.88 -14.53 -1.53
C THR A 19 14.00 -14.89 -0.55
N PRO A 20 15.00 -15.68 -0.97
CA PRO A 20 16.22 -15.81 -0.20
C PRO A 20 16.76 -14.41 0.16
N PRO A 21 17.50 -14.26 1.28
CA PRO A 21 18.06 -12.97 1.71
C PRO A 21 19.21 -12.47 0.80
N THR A 22 19.07 -12.60 -0.52
CA THR A 22 19.72 -11.72 -1.48
C THR A 22 19.06 -10.35 -1.37
N ARG A 23 19.52 -9.58 -0.38
CA ARG A 23 19.06 -8.22 -0.07
C ARG A 23 19.00 -7.40 -1.36
N ALA A 24 17.79 -7.01 -1.75
CA ALA A 24 17.59 -6.19 -2.93
C ALA A 24 18.31 -4.86 -2.71
N GLY A 25 19.23 -4.52 -3.62
CA GLY A 25 19.93 -3.23 -3.58
C GLY A 25 18.99 -2.06 -3.88
N ALA A 26 17.89 -2.34 -4.58
CA ALA A 26 16.91 -1.39 -5.06
C ALA A 26 15.49 -1.98 -5.06
N ALA A 27 14.51 -1.13 -4.85
CA ALA A 27 13.11 -1.46 -5.02
C ALA A 27 12.35 -0.32 -5.71
N VAL A 28 11.31 -0.66 -6.45
CA VAL A 28 10.31 0.31 -6.93
C VAL A 28 8.95 -0.14 -6.42
N PHE A 29 8.26 0.77 -5.74
CA PHE A 29 6.88 0.61 -5.31
C PHE A 29 6.03 1.48 -6.21
N LEU A 30 5.08 0.86 -6.92
CA LEU A 30 4.07 1.57 -7.69
C LEU A 30 2.70 1.21 -7.14
N VAL A 31 1.93 2.21 -6.78
CA VAL A 31 0.50 2.07 -6.49
C VAL A 31 -0.27 2.78 -7.58
N VAL A 32 -1.20 2.08 -8.21
CA VAL A 32 -2.00 2.61 -9.31
C VAL A 32 -3.49 2.41 -9.06
N THR A 33 -4.32 3.27 -9.65
CA THR A 33 -5.77 3.12 -9.73
C THR A 33 -6.19 2.72 -11.15
N VAL A 34 -7.24 1.91 -11.28
CA VAL A 34 -7.76 1.42 -12.56
C VAL A 34 -8.82 2.39 -13.08
N ALA A 35 -8.59 2.91 -14.28
CA ALA A 35 -9.54 3.80 -14.94
C ALA A 35 -10.91 3.11 -15.14
N PRO A 36 -12.03 3.82 -14.97
CA PRO A 36 -13.35 3.25 -15.18
C PRO A 36 -13.51 2.63 -16.58
N GLY A 37 -13.98 1.37 -16.65
CA GLY A 37 -14.16 0.64 -17.91
C GLY A 37 -12.89 0.04 -18.51
N ALA A 38 -11.74 0.20 -17.86
CA ALA A 38 -10.46 -0.33 -18.33
C ALA A 38 -10.11 -1.72 -17.75
N GLU A 39 -11.05 -2.36 -17.03
CA GLU A 39 -10.82 -3.63 -16.33
C GLU A 39 -10.30 -4.72 -17.28
N ALA A 40 -10.86 -4.84 -18.49
CA ALA A 40 -10.41 -5.81 -19.47
C ALA A 40 -8.95 -5.60 -19.91
N ALA A 41 -8.54 -4.33 -20.10
CA ALA A 41 -7.17 -3.99 -20.49
C ALA A 41 -6.19 -4.26 -19.34
N VAL A 42 -6.58 -3.95 -18.11
CA VAL A 42 -5.79 -4.24 -16.91
C VAL A 42 -5.61 -5.74 -16.70
N ARG A 43 -6.68 -6.55 -16.79
CA ARG A 43 -6.60 -8.01 -16.68
C ARG A 43 -5.62 -8.61 -17.70
N ALA A 44 -5.74 -8.20 -18.97
CA ALA A 44 -4.81 -8.65 -20.00
C ALA A 44 -3.37 -8.21 -19.68
N GLY A 45 -3.20 -7.00 -19.14
CA GLY A 45 -1.89 -6.51 -18.68
C GLY A 45 -1.31 -7.32 -17.52
N LEU A 46 -2.13 -7.72 -16.55
CA LEU A 46 -1.72 -8.56 -15.41
C LEU A 46 -1.19 -9.92 -15.88
N GLN A 47 -1.85 -10.56 -16.84
CA GLN A 47 -1.43 -11.85 -17.40
C GLN A 47 -0.13 -11.76 -18.24
N ASP A 48 0.23 -10.56 -18.70
CA ASP A 48 1.49 -10.33 -19.43
C ASP A 48 2.70 -10.11 -18.49
N LEU A 49 2.47 -9.86 -17.19
CA LEU A 49 3.51 -9.43 -16.25
C LEU A 49 4.62 -10.46 -16.07
N ALA A 50 4.30 -11.75 -16.03
CA ALA A 50 5.31 -12.81 -15.94
C ALA A 50 6.24 -12.80 -17.17
N GLY A 51 5.68 -12.55 -18.35
CA GLY A 51 6.43 -12.41 -19.60
C GLY A 51 7.35 -11.18 -19.61
N LEU A 52 6.84 -10.03 -19.18
CA LEU A 52 7.62 -8.79 -19.05
C LEU A 52 8.76 -8.95 -18.04
N THR A 53 8.46 -9.51 -16.87
CA THR A 53 9.45 -9.76 -15.81
C THR A 53 10.57 -10.67 -16.32
N ARG A 54 10.24 -11.79 -16.97
CA ARG A 54 11.24 -12.67 -17.59
C ARG A 54 12.08 -11.94 -18.65
N SER A 55 11.47 -11.11 -19.48
CA SER A 55 12.17 -10.39 -20.55
C SER A 55 13.26 -9.44 -20.02
N VAL A 56 13.01 -8.78 -18.89
CA VAL A 56 14.00 -7.91 -18.23
C VAL A 56 15.00 -8.75 -17.43
N ALA A 57 14.52 -9.68 -16.61
CA ALA A 57 15.33 -10.49 -15.70
C ALA A 57 16.34 -11.39 -16.43
N PHE A 58 15.97 -11.93 -17.59
CA PHE A 58 16.81 -12.86 -18.37
C PHE A 58 18.18 -12.25 -18.74
N ARG A 59 18.27 -10.93 -18.82
CA ARG A 59 19.51 -10.21 -19.17
C ARG A 59 20.49 -10.08 -17.99
N SER A 60 20.04 -10.36 -16.76
CA SER A 60 20.83 -10.24 -15.53
C SER A 60 20.24 -11.14 -14.42
N PRO A 61 20.30 -12.48 -14.58
CA PRO A 61 19.70 -13.43 -13.63
C PRO A 61 20.28 -13.29 -12.21
N GLU A 62 21.55 -12.92 -12.09
CA GLU A 62 22.23 -12.67 -10.82
C GLU A 62 21.70 -11.47 -10.04
N SER A 63 20.94 -10.57 -10.70
CA SER A 63 20.36 -9.40 -10.06
C SER A 63 19.05 -9.69 -9.33
N GLY A 64 18.47 -10.89 -9.49
CA GLY A 64 17.31 -11.33 -8.73
C GLY A 64 16.08 -10.44 -8.90
N LEU A 65 15.80 -9.99 -10.13
CA LEU A 65 14.62 -9.16 -10.40
C LEU A 65 13.33 -9.94 -10.11
N THR A 66 12.49 -9.39 -9.25
CA THR A 66 11.16 -9.91 -8.91
C THR A 66 10.13 -8.79 -9.01
N CYS A 67 8.87 -9.17 -9.27
CA CYS A 67 7.72 -8.30 -9.23
C CYS A 67 6.61 -9.04 -8.49
N VAL A 68 6.15 -8.47 -7.37
CA VAL A 68 5.00 -8.95 -6.62
C VAL A 68 3.84 -8.01 -6.86
N VAL A 69 2.68 -8.56 -7.21
CA VAL A 69 1.46 -7.82 -7.53
C VAL A 69 0.42 -8.04 -6.43
N GLY A 70 -0.08 -6.94 -5.88
CA GLY A 70 -1.21 -6.93 -4.96
C GLY A 70 -2.43 -6.27 -5.58
N LEU A 71 -3.63 -6.78 -5.31
CA LEU A 71 -4.92 -6.23 -5.72
C LEU A 71 -5.66 -5.69 -4.50
N GLY A 72 -6.12 -4.44 -4.57
CA GLY A 72 -6.93 -3.81 -3.53
C GLY A 72 -8.32 -4.45 -3.46
N SER A 73 -9.01 -4.32 -2.33
CA SER A 73 -10.32 -4.95 -2.10
C SER A 73 -11.38 -4.62 -3.16
N ASP A 74 -11.49 -3.35 -3.55
CA ASP A 74 -12.50 -2.91 -4.53
C ASP A 74 -12.07 -3.26 -5.96
N ALA A 75 -10.76 -3.25 -6.23
CA ALA A 75 -10.19 -3.71 -7.48
C ALA A 75 -10.40 -5.22 -7.68
N TRP A 76 -10.31 -6.01 -6.61
CA TRP A 76 -10.58 -7.45 -6.65
C TRP A 76 -11.99 -7.74 -7.17
N ASP A 77 -13.01 -7.02 -6.68
CA ASP A 77 -14.39 -7.20 -7.14
C ASP A 77 -14.57 -6.90 -8.63
N ARG A 78 -13.81 -5.93 -9.16
CA ARG A 78 -13.85 -5.51 -10.56
C ARG A 78 -13.02 -6.40 -11.48
N LEU A 79 -11.89 -6.90 -11.00
CA LEU A 79 -10.87 -7.59 -11.81
C LEU A 79 -10.90 -9.11 -11.67
N VAL A 80 -11.41 -9.65 -10.57
CA VAL A 80 -11.42 -11.11 -10.30
C VAL A 80 -12.84 -11.57 -9.99
N GLY A 81 -13.49 -10.95 -9.01
CA GLY A 81 -14.84 -11.28 -8.56
C GLY A 81 -14.86 -12.37 -7.49
N ASP A 82 -15.94 -13.16 -7.49
CA ASP A 82 -16.11 -14.26 -6.54
C ASP A 82 -15.34 -15.51 -6.99
N PRO A 83 -14.81 -16.29 -6.03
CA PRO A 83 -14.81 -16.02 -4.59
C PRO A 83 -13.75 -14.98 -4.18
N ARG A 84 -13.88 -14.45 -2.96
CA ARG A 84 -12.95 -13.46 -2.39
C ARG A 84 -12.02 -14.09 -1.35
N PRO A 85 -10.76 -13.63 -1.25
CA PRO A 85 -9.90 -13.99 -0.13
C PRO A 85 -10.57 -13.57 1.18
N ARG A 86 -10.60 -14.48 2.15
CA ARG A 86 -11.45 -14.35 3.34
C ARG A 86 -11.37 -13.01 4.03
N ASP A 87 -10.15 -12.52 4.24
CA ASP A 87 -9.86 -11.34 5.06
C ASP A 87 -9.60 -10.08 4.20
N LEU A 88 -9.83 -10.12 2.87
CA LEU A 88 -9.57 -8.98 2.01
C LEU A 88 -10.62 -7.88 2.21
N HIS A 89 -10.16 -6.72 2.70
CA HIS A 89 -10.94 -5.51 2.87
C HIS A 89 -10.07 -4.25 2.63
N PRO A 90 -10.67 -3.05 2.43
CA PRO A 90 -9.89 -1.82 2.30
C PRO A 90 -9.08 -1.52 3.56
N PHE A 91 -7.93 -0.85 3.43
CA PHE A 91 -7.10 -0.46 4.58
C PHE A 91 -7.92 0.33 5.61
N PRO A 92 -7.98 -0.10 6.87
CA PRO A 92 -8.73 0.61 7.90
C PRO A 92 -7.93 1.84 8.37
N PRO A 93 -8.42 3.09 8.18
CA PRO A 93 -7.73 4.27 8.70
C PRO A 93 -7.74 4.27 10.24
N LEU A 94 -6.62 4.63 10.85
CA LEU A 94 -6.47 4.66 12.31
C LEU A 94 -6.32 6.09 12.80
N HIS A 95 -7.27 6.54 13.61
CA HIS A 95 -7.26 7.86 14.26
C HIS A 95 -6.85 7.71 15.72
N GLY A 96 -5.53 7.77 15.95
CA GLY A 96 -4.96 7.77 17.28
C GLY A 96 -5.11 9.10 18.01
N PRO A 97 -4.78 9.15 19.31
CA PRO A 97 -4.85 10.39 20.09
C PRO A 97 -3.85 11.46 19.62
N ARG A 98 -2.76 11.04 18.95
CA ARG A 98 -1.69 11.93 18.46
C ARG A 98 -1.40 11.76 16.97
N HIS A 99 -1.49 10.51 16.49
CA HIS A 99 -1.02 10.11 15.17
C HIS A 99 -2.16 9.51 14.34
N HIS A 100 -2.06 9.65 13.01
CA HIS A 100 -3.07 9.15 12.08
C HIS A 100 -2.43 8.28 11.00
N ALA A 101 -3.06 7.13 10.73
CA ALA A 101 -2.76 6.30 9.57
C ALA A 101 -3.87 6.52 8.52
N PRO A 102 -3.61 7.26 7.42
CA PRO A 102 -4.61 7.50 6.40
C PRO A 102 -4.86 6.26 5.53
N ALA A 103 -6.09 6.06 5.09
CA ALA A 103 -6.39 5.19 3.96
C ALA A 103 -6.32 6.02 2.67
N THR A 104 -5.53 5.60 1.70
CA THR A 104 -5.32 6.31 0.44
C THR A 104 -5.66 5.44 -0.77
N PRO A 105 -6.01 6.02 -1.93
CA PRO A 105 -6.35 5.24 -3.13
C PRO A 105 -5.25 4.26 -3.56
N GLY A 106 -5.67 3.10 -4.06
CA GLY A 106 -4.78 2.09 -4.63
C GLY A 106 -5.55 0.84 -5.03
N ASP A 107 -5.63 0.58 -6.32
CA ASP A 107 -6.26 -0.62 -6.88
C ASP A 107 -5.25 -1.75 -7.10
N LEU A 108 -4.04 -1.41 -7.54
CA LEU A 108 -2.95 -2.37 -7.72
C LEU A 108 -1.68 -1.85 -7.05
N LEU A 109 -0.96 -2.76 -6.39
CA LEU A 109 0.42 -2.59 -5.93
C LEU A 109 1.32 -3.39 -6.85
N LEU A 110 2.41 -2.77 -7.32
CA LEU A 110 3.54 -3.45 -7.95
C LEU A 110 4.76 -3.21 -7.07
N HIS A 111 5.27 -4.27 -6.46
CA HIS A 111 6.49 -4.25 -5.66
C HIS A 111 7.61 -4.93 -6.44
N LEU A 112 8.47 -4.11 -7.05
CA LEU A 112 9.59 -4.56 -7.86
C LEU A 112 10.86 -4.52 -7.02
N ARG A 113 11.65 -5.60 -7.03
CA ARG A 113 12.91 -5.69 -6.29
C ARG A 113 14.01 -6.26 -7.16
N ALA A 114 15.21 -5.70 -7.04
CA ALA A 114 16.41 -6.22 -7.68
C ALA A 114 17.67 -5.72 -6.95
N ARG A 115 18.82 -6.29 -7.28
CA ARG A 115 20.13 -5.75 -6.87
C ARG A 115 20.46 -4.39 -7.46
N ARG A 116 19.80 -4.02 -8.57
CA ARG A 116 20.10 -2.80 -9.32
C ARG A 116 18.82 -2.07 -9.71
N MET A 117 18.82 -0.75 -9.54
CA MET A 117 17.65 0.09 -9.81
C MET A 117 17.26 0.12 -11.29
N ASP A 118 18.21 0.01 -12.21
CA ASP A 118 17.92 0.05 -13.65
C ASP A 118 16.98 -1.08 -14.10
N LEU A 119 17.05 -2.25 -13.47
CA LEU A 119 16.15 -3.36 -13.76
C LEU A 119 14.74 -3.13 -13.22
N CYS A 120 14.62 -2.62 -11.98
CA CYS A 120 13.32 -2.26 -11.41
C CYS A 120 12.67 -1.16 -12.25
N PHE A 121 13.44 -0.13 -12.62
CA PHE A 121 12.97 0.99 -13.43
C PHE A 121 12.52 0.54 -14.82
N GLU A 122 13.31 -0.28 -15.51
CA GLU A 122 12.95 -0.77 -16.85
C GLU A 122 11.70 -1.65 -16.82
N LEU A 123 11.56 -2.54 -15.82
CA LEU A 123 10.36 -3.34 -15.67
C LEU A 123 9.14 -2.47 -15.34
N ALA A 124 9.26 -1.50 -14.43
CA ALA A 124 8.21 -0.54 -14.12
C ALA A 124 7.75 0.22 -15.38
N ARG A 125 8.70 0.71 -16.18
CA ARG A 125 8.42 1.39 -17.46
C ARG A 125 7.66 0.49 -18.43
N LEU A 126 8.10 -0.75 -18.64
CA LEU A 126 7.42 -1.70 -19.53
C LEU A 126 6.00 -2.05 -19.06
N ILE A 127 5.81 -2.18 -17.75
CA ILE A 127 4.48 -2.44 -17.17
C ILE A 127 3.55 -1.25 -17.39
N LEU A 128 4.01 -0.02 -17.10
CA LEU A 128 3.22 1.18 -17.31
C LEU A 128 2.94 1.44 -18.80
N ASP A 129 3.88 1.15 -19.70
CA ASP A 129 3.63 1.21 -21.14
C ASP A 129 2.54 0.20 -21.57
N ARG A 130 2.57 -1.01 -20.99
CA ARG A 130 1.59 -2.07 -21.30
C ARG A 130 0.20 -1.75 -20.78
N LEU A 131 0.09 -1.15 -19.59
CA LEU A 131 -1.18 -0.74 -19.01
C LEU A 131 -1.69 0.57 -19.63
N GLY A 132 -0.78 1.46 -20.05
CA GLY A 132 -1.10 2.72 -20.71
C GLY A 132 -2.13 3.54 -19.93
N GLY A 133 -3.10 4.12 -20.65
CA GLY A 133 -4.19 4.89 -20.05
C GLY A 133 -5.22 4.08 -19.24
N ALA A 134 -5.05 2.76 -19.10
CA ALA A 134 -5.93 1.93 -18.28
C ALA A 134 -5.71 2.14 -16.78
N VAL A 135 -4.58 2.71 -16.39
CA VAL A 135 -4.23 2.98 -14.99
C VAL A 135 -3.72 4.40 -14.78
N THR A 136 -3.81 4.89 -13.55
CA THR A 136 -3.17 6.14 -13.11
C THR A 136 -2.27 5.84 -11.91
N VAL A 137 -1.00 6.25 -11.99
CA VAL A 137 -0.06 6.15 -10.87
C VAL A 137 -0.46 7.15 -9.79
N VAL A 138 -0.71 6.66 -8.58
CA VAL A 138 -1.11 7.46 -7.41
C VAL A 138 -0.02 7.50 -6.33
N ASP A 139 0.91 6.54 -6.34
CA ASP A 139 2.15 6.59 -5.56
C ASP A 139 3.28 5.89 -6.33
N GLU A 140 4.46 6.49 -6.33
CA GLU A 140 5.68 5.93 -6.92
C GLU A 140 6.86 6.24 -6.01
N VAL A 141 7.55 5.21 -5.55
CA VAL A 141 8.72 5.34 -4.68
C VAL A 141 9.84 4.44 -5.18
N HIS A 142 11.02 5.03 -5.34
CA HIS A 142 12.25 4.31 -5.70
C HIS A 142 13.09 4.19 -4.44
N GLY A 143 13.09 3.00 -3.86
CA GLY A 143 13.78 2.68 -2.62
C GLY A 143 15.22 2.19 -2.86
N PHE A 144 16.10 2.44 -1.90
CA PHE A 144 17.49 1.99 -1.93
C PHE A 144 17.90 1.33 -0.61
N THR A 145 18.75 0.31 -0.68
CA THR A 145 19.43 -0.18 0.53
C THR A 145 20.38 0.92 1.03
N TYR A 146 20.31 1.23 2.34
CA TYR A 146 21.20 2.19 2.97
C TYR A 146 22.23 1.46 3.86
N PHE A 147 23.52 1.68 3.57
CA PHE A 147 24.66 1.06 4.25
C PHE A 147 24.49 -0.45 4.51
N ASP A 148 24.60 -0.86 5.78
CA ASP A 148 24.53 -2.21 6.32
C ASP A 148 23.09 -2.66 6.63
N GLN A 149 22.11 -2.28 5.78
CA GLN A 149 20.65 -2.48 5.95
C GLN A 149 20.03 -1.58 7.00
N ARG A 150 20.41 -0.32 7.02
CA ARG A 150 19.81 0.67 7.90
C ARG A 150 18.61 1.34 7.24
N ASP A 151 17.68 1.80 8.07
CA ASP A 151 16.76 2.85 7.68
C ASP A 151 17.45 4.24 7.72
N LEU A 152 16.72 5.29 7.37
CA LEU A 152 17.25 6.67 7.45
C LEU A 152 17.30 7.23 8.88
N LEU A 153 16.66 6.58 9.85
CA LEU A 153 16.81 6.89 11.28
C LEU A 153 18.15 6.35 11.82
N GLY A 154 18.80 5.47 11.06
CA GLY A 154 20.12 4.92 11.32
C GLY A 154 20.11 3.61 12.09
N PHE A 155 18.98 2.92 12.16
CA PHE A 155 18.84 1.60 12.80
C PHE A 155 18.79 0.50 11.73
N VAL A 156 19.31 -0.68 12.04
CA VAL A 156 19.20 -1.83 11.13
C VAL A 156 17.73 -2.24 11.06
N ASP A 157 17.18 -2.31 9.85
CA ASP A 157 15.79 -2.67 9.60
C ASP A 157 15.69 -4.08 9.01
N GLY A 158 14.69 -4.85 9.46
CA GLY A 158 14.46 -6.25 9.08
C GLY A 158 15.19 -7.30 9.92
N SER A 159 15.80 -6.92 11.06
CA SER A 159 16.57 -7.83 11.94
C SER A 159 15.80 -9.06 12.40
N GLU A 160 14.55 -8.87 12.84
CA GLU A 160 13.67 -9.92 13.38
C GLU A 160 12.69 -10.45 12.33
N ASN A 161 12.96 -10.26 11.03
CA ASN A 161 12.13 -10.88 10.01
C ASN A 161 12.23 -12.41 10.12
N PRO A 162 11.10 -13.14 9.96
CA PRO A 162 11.17 -14.58 9.83
C PRO A 162 11.97 -14.96 8.58
N THR A 163 12.60 -16.14 8.61
CA THR A 163 13.41 -16.64 7.49
C THR A 163 13.05 -18.08 7.13
N GLY A 164 13.38 -18.49 5.90
CA GLY A 164 13.16 -19.86 5.44
C GLY A 164 11.70 -20.31 5.60
N THR A 165 11.49 -21.47 6.21
CA THR A 165 10.15 -22.03 6.44
C THR A 165 9.28 -21.14 7.32
N ALA A 166 9.85 -20.53 8.37
CA ALA A 166 9.08 -19.63 9.24
C ALA A 166 8.56 -18.41 8.48
N ALA A 167 9.32 -17.88 7.51
CA ALA A 167 8.85 -16.80 6.65
C ALA A 167 7.67 -17.26 5.79
N ALA A 168 7.78 -18.44 5.18
CA ALA A 168 6.71 -19.00 4.37
C ALA A 168 5.43 -19.24 5.18
N GLU A 169 5.57 -19.73 6.42
CA GLU A 169 4.44 -19.95 7.35
C GLU A 169 3.80 -18.63 7.77
N ALA A 170 4.59 -17.60 8.06
CA ALA A 170 4.09 -16.29 8.46
C ALA A 170 3.36 -15.53 7.33
N VAL A 171 3.72 -15.74 6.06
CA VAL A 171 3.20 -14.93 4.95
C VAL A 171 2.21 -15.62 4.03
N HIS A 172 2.33 -16.93 3.82
CA HIS A 172 1.50 -17.63 2.83
C HIS A 172 0.25 -18.22 3.47
N ILE A 173 -0.89 -18.00 2.83
CA ILE A 173 -2.17 -18.61 3.17
C ILE A 173 -2.09 -20.14 3.05
N GLY A 174 -2.60 -20.82 4.06
CA GLY A 174 -2.64 -22.27 4.20
C GLY A 174 -4.04 -22.88 4.04
N ASP A 175 -4.30 -23.92 4.84
CA ASP A 175 -5.55 -24.68 4.85
C ASP A 175 -6.73 -23.86 5.38
N GLU A 176 -6.45 -22.76 6.07
CA GLU A 176 -7.48 -21.87 6.54
C GLU A 176 -8.26 -21.30 5.37
N ASP A 177 -7.66 -20.93 4.23
CA ASP A 177 -8.38 -20.43 3.04
C ASP A 177 -7.90 -21.14 1.77
N PRO A 178 -8.34 -22.40 1.55
CA PRO A 178 -7.72 -23.33 0.60
C PRO A 178 -7.69 -22.86 -0.85
N GLU A 179 -8.65 -22.04 -1.26
CA GLU A 179 -8.77 -21.51 -2.62
C GLU A 179 -7.71 -20.45 -2.92
N PHE A 180 -7.23 -19.77 -1.88
CA PHE A 180 -6.22 -18.72 -1.96
C PHE A 180 -4.87 -19.14 -1.38
N ARG A 181 -4.66 -20.45 -1.22
CA ARG A 181 -3.40 -21.04 -0.74
C ARG A 181 -2.21 -20.51 -1.54
N GLY A 182 -1.14 -20.15 -0.82
CA GLY A 182 0.06 -19.55 -1.40
C GLY A 182 -0.05 -18.05 -1.66
N GLY A 183 -1.25 -17.47 -1.59
CA GLY A 183 -1.46 -16.03 -1.55
C GLY A 183 -0.98 -15.41 -0.23
N SER A 184 -1.00 -14.08 -0.16
CA SER A 184 -0.57 -13.31 1.01
C SER A 184 -1.37 -12.00 1.08
N TYR A 185 -1.43 -11.38 2.25
CA TYR A 185 -1.90 -10.01 2.40
C TYR A 185 -0.70 -9.08 2.56
N VAL A 186 -0.75 -7.92 1.94
CA VAL A 186 0.30 -6.91 2.02
C VAL A 186 -0.26 -5.56 2.39
N VAL A 187 0.34 -4.94 3.39
CA VAL A 187 0.07 -3.56 3.80
C VAL A 187 1.26 -2.69 3.41
N VAL A 188 0.99 -1.52 2.84
CA VAL A 188 2.01 -0.51 2.52
C VAL A 188 1.67 0.82 3.17
N GLN A 189 2.70 1.51 3.65
CA GLN A 189 2.60 2.88 4.15
C GLN A 189 3.88 3.65 3.80
N LYS A 190 3.74 4.82 3.19
CA LYS A 190 4.85 5.74 2.97
C LYS A 190 5.02 6.62 4.20
N TYR A 191 6.14 6.51 4.89
CA TYR A 191 6.49 7.36 6.02
C TYR A 191 7.51 8.43 5.62
N VAL A 192 7.26 9.67 6.04
CA VAL A 192 8.21 10.78 5.93
C VAL A 192 8.66 11.18 7.33
N HIS A 193 9.97 11.34 7.49
CA HIS A 193 10.62 11.53 8.78
C HIS A 193 10.94 13.00 9.05
N ASP A 194 10.72 13.43 10.29
CA ASP A 194 11.27 14.68 10.82
C ASP A 194 12.70 14.41 11.35
N MET A 195 13.67 14.49 10.44
CA MET A 195 15.07 14.26 10.78
C MET A 195 15.63 15.32 11.75
N THR A 196 15.07 16.53 11.77
CA THR A 196 15.53 17.57 12.71
C THR A 196 15.14 17.21 14.14
N ALA A 197 13.90 16.77 14.34
CA ALA A 197 13.44 16.27 15.63
C ALA A 197 14.18 15.00 16.03
N TRP A 198 14.39 14.06 15.10
CA TRP A 198 15.10 12.81 15.36
C TRP A 198 16.56 13.02 15.78
N ASP A 199 17.30 13.85 15.05
CA ASP A 199 18.72 14.11 15.30
C ASP A 199 18.95 14.99 16.55
N SER A 200 17.89 15.56 17.13
CA SER A 200 17.96 16.29 18.40
C SER A 200 18.02 15.37 19.63
N LEU A 201 17.63 14.10 19.48
CA LEU A 201 17.72 13.09 20.52
C LEU A 201 19.15 12.61 20.71
N THR A 202 19.51 12.21 21.94
CA THR A 202 20.73 11.42 22.14
C THR A 202 20.58 10.02 21.53
N VAL A 203 21.68 9.31 21.35
CA VAL A 203 21.64 7.93 20.83
C VAL A 203 20.83 7.04 21.77
N GLU A 204 21.01 7.16 23.07
CA GLU A 204 20.28 6.37 24.08
C GLU A 204 18.76 6.65 24.03
N GLU A 205 18.36 7.90 23.80
CA GLU A 205 16.95 8.26 23.62
C GLU A 205 16.38 7.63 22.34
N GLN A 206 17.13 7.65 21.24
CA GLN A 206 16.74 6.97 19.99
C GLN A 206 16.63 5.45 20.19
N GLU A 207 17.57 4.85 20.92
CA GLU A 207 17.56 3.42 21.27
C GLU A 207 16.33 3.04 22.09
N HIS A 208 15.90 3.89 23.02
CA HIS A 208 14.64 3.72 23.75
C HIS A 208 13.38 3.92 22.90
N VAL A 209 13.42 4.81 21.90
CA VAL A 209 12.32 4.94 20.93
C VAL A 209 12.16 3.66 20.11
N ILE A 210 13.27 3.08 19.63
CA ILE A 210 13.23 1.89 18.79
C ILE A 210 13.07 0.60 19.62
N GLY A 211 13.74 0.48 20.75
CA GLY A 211 13.84 -0.75 21.55
C GLY A 211 15.06 -1.61 21.24
N ARG A 212 16.07 -1.07 20.55
CA ARG A 212 17.34 -1.76 20.23
C ARG A 212 18.52 -0.79 20.34
N THR A 213 19.72 -1.31 20.52
CA THR A 213 20.95 -0.52 20.40
C THR A 213 21.24 -0.14 18.96
N LYS A 214 21.66 1.10 18.71
CA LYS A 214 21.77 1.67 17.35
C LYS A 214 22.91 1.04 16.56
N GLN A 215 24.09 0.97 17.17
CA GLN A 215 25.29 0.48 16.48
C GLN A 215 25.30 -1.04 16.36
N ALA A 216 25.08 -1.74 17.49
CA ALA A 216 25.19 -3.19 17.58
C ALA A 216 23.90 -3.93 17.17
N ASN A 217 22.78 -3.22 17.04
CA ASN A 217 21.49 -3.81 16.68
C ASN A 217 21.05 -4.95 17.64
N VAL A 218 21.44 -4.84 18.91
CA VAL A 218 21.03 -5.76 19.98
C VAL A 218 19.75 -5.24 20.59
N GLU A 219 18.75 -6.11 20.73
CA GLU A 219 17.50 -5.78 21.42
C GLU A 219 17.75 -5.36 22.87
N LEU A 220 17.02 -4.34 23.32
CA LEU A 220 17.09 -3.94 24.72
C LEU A 220 16.42 -5.00 25.61
N PRO A 221 17.02 -5.33 26.77
CA PRO A 221 16.39 -6.20 27.76
C PRO A 221 15.01 -5.68 28.19
N ASP A 222 14.08 -6.59 28.49
CA ASP A 222 12.70 -6.25 28.83
C ASP A 222 12.59 -5.33 30.06
N GLU A 223 13.54 -5.37 30.99
CA GLU A 223 13.54 -4.51 32.18
C GLU A 223 13.84 -3.04 31.88
N VAL A 224 14.47 -2.76 30.73
CA VAL A 224 14.86 -1.39 30.33
C VAL A 224 14.15 -0.94 29.05
N LYS A 225 13.66 -1.87 28.21
CA LYS A 225 12.93 -1.60 26.99
C LYS A 225 11.60 -0.90 27.32
N PRO A 226 11.39 0.35 26.87
CA PRO A 226 10.14 1.04 27.14
C PRO A 226 8.94 0.32 26.52
N ALA A 227 7.82 0.28 27.22
CA ALA A 227 6.58 -0.33 26.74
C ALA A 227 5.99 0.34 25.49
N ASN A 228 6.41 1.58 25.18
CA ASN A 228 6.05 2.31 23.96
C ASN A 228 7.18 2.39 22.93
N SER A 229 8.22 1.56 23.08
CA SER A 229 9.21 1.39 22.03
C SER A 229 8.60 0.69 20.81
N HIS A 230 9.17 0.96 19.64
CA HIS A 230 8.73 0.36 18.39
C HIS A 230 8.74 -1.18 18.45
N VAL A 231 9.81 -1.78 18.99
CA VAL A 231 9.88 -3.24 19.19
C VAL A 231 8.75 -3.73 20.09
N ALA A 232 8.56 -3.13 21.27
CA ALA A 232 7.58 -3.62 22.24
C ALA A 232 6.14 -3.63 21.69
N LEU A 233 5.75 -2.60 20.94
CA LEU A 233 4.39 -2.51 20.39
C LEU A 233 4.15 -3.37 19.14
N ASN A 234 5.23 -3.81 18.48
CA ASN A 234 5.18 -4.65 17.29
C ASN A 234 5.50 -6.13 17.58
N THR A 235 5.84 -6.49 18.81
CA THR A 235 5.86 -7.90 19.24
C THR A 235 4.41 -8.33 19.54
N ILE A 236 3.83 -9.14 18.67
CA ILE A 236 2.46 -9.64 18.82
C ILE A 236 2.49 -11.10 19.25
N THR A 237 1.72 -11.44 20.27
CA THR A 237 1.55 -12.81 20.75
C THR A 237 0.07 -13.17 20.73
N ASP A 238 -0.27 -14.37 20.28
CA ASP A 238 -1.64 -14.88 20.35
C ASP A 238 -2.01 -15.39 21.75
N ASP A 239 -3.25 -15.89 21.89
CA ASP A 239 -3.80 -16.39 23.15
C ASP A 239 -3.04 -17.62 23.70
N ASP A 240 -2.34 -18.36 22.83
CA ASP A 240 -1.55 -19.54 23.19
C ASP A 240 -0.09 -19.18 23.53
N GLY A 241 0.28 -17.90 23.47
CA GLY A 241 1.64 -17.44 23.76
C GLY A 241 2.59 -17.55 22.57
N VAL A 242 2.09 -17.80 21.36
CA VAL A 242 2.91 -17.91 20.14
C VAL A 242 3.05 -16.53 19.49
N GLU A 243 4.30 -16.16 19.16
CA GLU A 243 4.58 -14.92 18.45
C GLU A 243 4.03 -14.96 17.02
N GLN A 244 3.29 -13.91 16.67
CA GLN A 244 2.68 -13.72 15.37
C GLN A 244 3.55 -12.74 14.57
N GLN A 245 4.12 -13.21 13.47
CA GLN A 245 5.13 -12.48 12.71
C GLN A 245 4.59 -12.00 11.35
N ILE A 246 5.25 -10.98 10.82
CA ILE A 246 5.09 -10.50 9.44
C ILE A 246 6.45 -10.48 8.76
N LEU A 247 6.48 -10.54 7.43
CA LEU A 247 7.72 -10.32 6.66
C LEU A 247 7.75 -8.89 6.14
N ARG A 248 8.73 -8.10 6.61
CA ARG A 248 8.90 -6.71 6.21
C ARG A 248 9.98 -6.57 5.13
N GLU A 249 9.74 -5.72 4.15
CA GLU A 249 10.69 -5.42 3.08
C GLU A 249 10.84 -3.90 2.93
N ASN A 250 10.97 -3.23 4.08
CA ASN A 250 11.08 -1.79 4.17
C ASN A 250 12.26 -1.25 3.36
N MET A 251 12.05 -0.11 2.71
CA MET A 251 13.12 0.54 1.94
C MET A 251 13.20 2.04 2.23
N PRO A 252 14.40 2.56 2.55
CA PRO A 252 14.71 3.98 2.51
C PRO A 252 14.35 4.63 1.17
N PHE A 253 13.82 5.85 1.22
CA PHE A 253 13.69 6.72 0.05
C PHE A 253 13.89 8.18 0.46
N GLY A 254 14.14 9.06 -0.50
CA GLY A 254 14.22 10.48 -0.19
C GLY A 254 14.68 11.37 -1.34
N ARG A 255 14.57 12.67 -1.09
CA ARG A 255 15.01 13.76 -1.96
C ARG A 255 15.73 14.80 -1.11
N VAL A 256 17.07 14.70 -1.06
CA VAL A 256 17.92 15.57 -0.21
C VAL A 256 17.66 17.05 -0.48
N GLY A 257 17.51 17.45 -1.75
CA GLY A 257 17.27 18.85 -2.12
C GLY A 257 15.95 19.45 -1.62
N SER A 258 14.96 18.62 -1.31
CA SER A 258 13.68 19.03 -0.70
C SER A 258 13.57 18.66 0.79
N GLY A 259 14.64 18.13 1.39
CA GLY A 259 14.63 17.67 2.78
C GLY A 259 13.69 16.50 3.05
N GLU A 260 13.35 15.70 2.04
CA GLU A 260 12.47 14.54 2.23
C GLU A 260 13.30 13.30 2.52
N PHE A 261 13.10 12.72 3.69
CA PHE A 261 13.72 11.48 4.13
C PHE A 261 12.59 10.57 4.60
N GLY A 262 12.55 9.33 4.14
CA GLY A 262 11.44 8.44 4.46
C GLY A 262 11.79 6.97 4.44
N THR A 263 10.87 6.19 4.99
CA THR A 263 10.85 4.74 4.92
C THR A 263 9.55 4.33 4.22
N TYR A 264 9.67 3.55 3.14
CA TYR A 264 8.52 2.89 2.56
C TYR A 264 8.29 1.58 3.33
N PHE A 265 7.28 1.58 4.19
CA PHE A 265 6.88 0.37 4.91
C PHE A 265 6.12 -0.56 3.97
N ILE A 266 6.49 -1.83 3.98
CA ILE A 266 5.74 -2.91 3.35
C ILE A 266 5.82 -4.16 4.22
N GLY A 267 4.67 -4.72 4.57
CA GLY A 267 4.55 -5.89 5.44
C GLY A 267 3.64 -6.94 4.83
N TYR A 268 4.19 -8.14 4.62
CA TYR A 268 3.46 -9.32 4.15
C TYR A 268 3.06 -10.22 5.32
N ALA A 269 1.85 -10.77 5.26
CA ALA A 269 1.33 -11.67 6.28
C ALA A 269 0.30 -12.64 5.69
N ARG A 270 0.16 -13.81 6.32
CA ARG A 270 -0.88 -14.81 6.00
C ARG A 270 -2.29 -14.27 6.23
N THR A 271 -2.46 -13.39 7.22
CA THR A 271 -3.72 -12.70 7.52
C THR A 271 -3.40 -11.23 7.83
N PRO A 272 -4.22 -10.27 7.38
CA PRO A 272 -3.96 -8.85 7.64
C PRO A 272 -4.12 -8.51 9.14
N ALA A 273 -4.79 -9.38 9.91
CA ALA A 273 -5.06 -9.16 11.33
C ALA A 273 -3.80 -8.94 12.18
N VAL A 274 -2.67 -9.60 11.84
CA VAL A 274 -1.38 -9.42 12.53
C VAL A 274 -0.86 -8.01 12.29
N THR A 275 -0.77 -7.59 11.04
CA THR A 275 -0.29 -6.25 10.67
C THR A 275 -1.22 -5.16 11.20
N GLU A 276 -2.54 -5.35 11.16
CA GLU A 276 -3.50 -4.41 11.74
C GLU A 276 -3.42 -4.34 13.27
N ARG A 277 -3.08 -5.44 13.95
CA ARG A 277 -2.83 -5.43 15.39
C ARG A 277 -1.58 -4.60 15.71
N MET A 278 -0.49 -4.81 14.99
CA MET A 278 0.72 -3.98 15.07
C MET A 278 0.39 -2.49 14.88
N LEU A 279 -0.33 -2.14 13.79
CA LEU A 279 -0.72 -0.76 13.53
C LEU A 279 -1.65 -0.17 14.61
N ARG A 280 -2.60 -0.94 15.13
CA ARG A 280 -3.45 -0.48 16.24
C ARG A 280 -2.63 -0.19 17.49
N ASN A 281 -1.71 -1.08 17.85
CA ASN A 281 -0.80 -0.87 18.97
C ASN A 281 0.05 0.40 18.76
N MET A 282 0.58 0.59 17.55
CA MET A 282 1.39 1.76 17.22
C MET A 282 0.60 3.07 17.30
N PHE A 283 -0.53 3.16 16.61
CA PHE A 283 -1.26 4.42 16.44
C PHE A 283 -2.24 4.72 17.58
N LEU A 284 -2.87 3.71 18.17
CA LEU A 284 -3.86 3.87 19.24
C LEU A 284 -3.24 3.67 20.64
N GLY A 285 -2.15 2.90 20.71
CA GLY A 285 -1.43 2.57 21.94
C GLY A 285 -1.90 1.26 22.58
N ASP A 286 -0.97 0.55 23.20
CA ASP A 286 -1.25 -0.60 24.05
C ASP A 286 -0.49 -0.46 25.40
N PRO A 287 -1.20 -0.25 26.54
CA PRO A 287 -2.64 0.05 26.62
C PRO A 287 -2.99 1.36 25.91
N PRO A 288 -4.28 1.64 25.64
CA PRO A 288 -4.70 2.83 24.88
C PRO A 288 -4.06 4.14 25.37
N GLY A 289 -3.48 4.90 24.45
CA GLY A 289 -2.71 6.12 24.73
C GLY A 289 -1.19 5.91 24.84
N ASN A 290 -0.72 4.69 25.11
CA ASN A 290 0.69 4.33 25.09
C ASN A 290 1.17 4.05 23.65
N THR A 291 1.10 5.06 22.79
CA THR A 291 1.38 4.94 21.36
C THR A 291 2.88 4.83 21.08
N ASP A 292 3.22 4.26 19.92
CA ASP A 292 4.60 4.09 19.48
C ASP A 292 5.32 5.43 19.33
N ARG A 293 6.49 5.51 19.95
CA ARG A 293 7.34 6.69 19.94
C ARG A 293 7.97 6.96 18.57
N ILE A 294 8.12 5.97 17.70
CA ILE A 294 8.67 6.20 16.35
C ILE A 294 7.79 7.16 15.54
N LEU A 295 6.47 7.13 15.78
CA LEU A 295 5.49 7.98 15.10
C LEU A 295 5.63 9.46 15.46
N ASP A 296 6.35 9.80 16.54
CA ASP A 296 6.70 11.17 16.88
C ASP A 296 7.71 11.79 15.89
N PHE A 297 8.38 10.93 15.12
CA PHE A 297 9.39 11.31 14.14
C PHE A 297 9.03 10.86 12.73
N SER A 298 8.01 10.01 12.56
CA SER A 298 7.65 9.38 11.30
C SER A 298 6.16 9.51 11.02
N ARG A 299 5.80 10.29 9.99
CA ARG A 299 4.39 10.49 9.61
C ARG A 299 4.02 9.63 8.40
N ALA A 300 3.00 8.78 8.56
CA ALA A 300 2.37 8.07 7.43
C ALA A 300 1.63 9.07 6.53
N VAL A 301 1.94 9.06 5.24
CA VAL A 301 1.24 9.89 4.23
C VAL A 301 0.40 9.05 3.27
N THR A 302 0.57 7.72 3.27
CA THR A 302 -0.27 6.76 2.55
C THR A 302 -0.60 5.56 3.44
N GLY A 303 -1.63 4.82 3.06
CA GLY A 303 -1.98 3.52 3.64
C GLY A 303 -2.86 2.73 2.69
N GLY A 304 -2.45 1.48 2.43
CA GLY A 304 -3.15 0.57 1.52
C GLY A 304 -3.00 -0.88 1.96
N LEU A 305 -4.04 -1.67 1.71
CA LEU A 305 -4.10 -3.11 1.95
C LEU A 305 -4.45 -3.78 0.62
N PHE A 306 -3.63 -4.76 0.25
CA PHE A 306 -3.78 -5.50 -0.99
C PHE A 306 -3.69 -7.00 -0.70
N PHE A 307 -4.38 -7.79 -1.53
CA PHE A 307 -4.20 -9.22 -1.58
C PHE A 307 -3.24 -9.59 -2.72
N VAL A 308 -2.25 -10.41 -2.41
CA VAL A 308 -1.26 -10.96 -3.34
C VAL A 308 -1.72 -12.36 -3.74
N PRO A 309 -2.29 -12.56 -4.93
CA PRO A 309 -2.69 -13.88 -5.39
C PRO A 309 -1.49 -14.80 -5.64
N SER A 310 -1.75 -16.09 -5.82
CA SER A 310 -0.76 -16.99 -6.40
C SER A 310 -0.36 -16.53 -7.80
N ALA A 311 0.84 -16.89 -8.24
CA ALA A 311 1.31 -16.60 -9.59
C ALA A 311 0.41 -17.27 -10.64
N ASP A 312 -0.06 -18.48 -10.37
CA ASP A 312 -0.96 -19.22 -11.28
C ASP A 312 -2.29 -18.48 -11.48
N LEU A 313 -2.90 -17.95 -10.41
CA LEU A 313 -4.15 -17.18 -10.51
C LEU A 313 -3.93 -15.86 -11.27
N LEU A 314 -2.76 -15.23 -11.11
CA LEU A 314 -2.44 -13.98 -11.81
C LEU A 314 -2.21 -14.23 -13.32
N ASP A 315 -1.55 -15.32 -13.67
CA ASP A 315 -1.29 -15.72 -15.06
C ASP A 315 -2.57 -16.20 -15.77
N ASP A 316 -3.49 -16.86 -15.04
CA ASP A 316 -4.76 -17.36 -15.56
C ASP A 316 -5.96 -16.85 -14.72
N LEU A 317 -6.28 -15.56 -14.89
CA LEU A 317 -7.44 -14.96 -14.24
C LEU A 317 -8.73 -15.65 -14.69
N PRO A 318 -9.74 -15.80 -13.80
CA PRO A 318 -11.03 -16.40 -14.15
C PRO A 318 -11.76 -15.59 -15.24
N ALA A 319 -12.97 -15.98 -15.62
CA ALA A 319 -13.80 -15.15 -16.50
C ALA A 319 -14.08 -13.78 -15.86
N ALA A 320 -14.40 -12.77 -16.68
CA ALA A 320 -14.69 -11.45 -16.14
C ALA A 320 -15.94 -11.45 -15.26
N PRO A 321 -15.94 -10.77 -14.09
CA PRO A 321 -17.14 -10.54 -13.31
C PRO A 321 -18.23 -10.01 -14.24
N SER A 322 -19.40 -10.63 -14.17
CA SER A 322 -20.57 -10.07 -14.83
C SER A 322 -20.85 -8.72 -14.18
N ALA A 323 -21.05 -7.68 -15.00
CA ALA A 323 -21.44 -6.37 -14.49
C ALA A 323 -22.68 -6.58 -13.62
N ARG A 324 -22.56 -6.36 -12.30
CA ARG A 324 -23.73 -6.40 -11.41
C ARG A 324 -24.68 -5.35 -11.97
N SER A 325 -25.82 -5.80 -12.51
CA SER A 325 -26.90 -4.89 -12.89
C SER A 325 -27.25 -4.11 -11.64
N THR A 326 -26.92 -2.82 -11.63
CA THR A 326 -27.56 -1.89 -10.74
C THR A 326 -29.02 -1.89 -11.17
N ALA A 327 -29.84 -2.71 -10.51
CA ALA A 327 -31.26 -2.71 -10.71
C ALA A 327 -31.75 -1.29 -10.41
N ALA A 328 -32.02 -0.54 -11.48
CA ALA A 328 -32.70 0.72 -11.41
C ALA A 328 -33.99 0.48 -10.63
N VAL A 329 -34.13 1.14 -9.48
CA VAL A 329 -35.41 1.24 -8.78
C VAL A 329 -36.37 1.87 -9.78
N SER A 330 -37.25 1.04 -10.34
CA SER A 330 -38.34 1.52 -11.17
C SER A 330 -39.27 2.34 -10.27
N PRO A 331 -39.72 3.53 -10.69
CA PRO A 331 -40.73 4.26 -9.94
C PRO A 331 -42.00 3.42 -9.95
N GLY A 332 -42.33 2.82 -8.81
CA GLY A 332 -43.56 2.08 -8.62
C GLY A 332 -44.77 2.98 -8.75
N ASP A 333 -45.76 2.48 -9.48
CA ASP A 333 -47.10 3.04 -9.65
C ASP A 333 -47.71 3.55 -8.35
N GLN A 334 -48.13 4.82 -8.34
CA GLN A 334 -49.21 5.28 -7.46
C GLN A 334 -50.40 5.72 -8.32
N GLN A 335 -51.35 4.79 -8.48
CA GLN A 335 -52.72 5.12 -8.84
C GLN A 335 -53.41 5.76 -7.62
N GLY A 336 -54.08 6.89 -7.87
CA GLY A 336 -54.55 7.80 -6.84
C GLY A 336 -55.91 7.49 -6.20
N ILE A 337 -56.25 8.32 -5.21
CA ILE A 337 -57.60 8.53 -4.69
C ILE A 337 -57.78 10.03 -4.37
N GLY A 338 -58.62 10.68 -5.18
CA GLY A 338 -59.61 11.76 -4.92
C GLY A 338 -59.45 12.84 -3.84
N ASP A 339 -59.42 14.09 -4.32
CA ASP A 339 -60.20 15.29 -3.94
C ASP A 339 -60.54 15.61 -2.46
N SER A 340 -60.14 16.80 -1.98
CA SER A 340 -61.07 17.95 -1.80
C SER A 340 -60.44 19.20 -1.16
N GLN A 341 -60.80 20.35 -1.76
CA GLN A 341 -61.00 21.71 -1.19
C GLN A 341 -59.80 22.63 -0.79
N ALA A 342 -59.67 23.70 -1.59
CA ALA A 342 -59.20 25.04 -1.16
C ALA A 342 -60.37 25.85 -0.55
N PRO A 343 -60.19 26.93 0.24
CA PRO A 343 -59.58 28.22 -0.17
C PRO A 343 -58.66 28.83 0.93
N GLY A 344 -57.94 29.95 0.84
CA GLY A 344 -57.78 31.05 -0.11
C GLY A 344 -56.84 32.11 0.52
N ASP A 345 -56.55 33.17 -0.25
CA ASP A 345 -55.97 34.48 0.11
C ASP A 345 -54.45 34.68 0.26
N SER A 346 -53.92 35.46 -0.70
CA SER A 346 -52.69 36.28 -0.69
C SER A 346 -53.05 37.71 -0.18
N PRO A 347 -52.19 38.77 -0.20
CA PRO A 347 -50.78 38.88 -0.62
C PRO A 347 -49.87 39.74 0.30
N GLY A 348 -48.56 39.74 0.01
CA GLY A 348 -47.60 40.70 0.55
C GLY A 348 -46.47 40.96 -0.45
N ALA A 349 -46.40 42.20 -0.95
CA ALA A 349 -45.54 42.69 -2.02
C ALA A 349 -44.11 43.04 -1.55
N GLY A 350 -43.19 43.14 -2.51
CA GLY A 350 -41.88 43.78 -2.32
C GLY A 350 -40.91 43.54 -3.48
N ASP A 351 -40.98 44.43 -4.48
CA ASP A 351 -39.94 44.68 -5.50
C ASP A 351 -38.56 44.94 -4.84
N SER A 352 -37.36 44.83 -5.44
CA SER A 352 -36.94 45.37 -6.74
C SER A 352 -35.47 45.01 -7.05
N GLN A 353 -35.22 44.72 -8.34
CA GLN A 353 -34.10 45.19 -9.21
C GLN A 353 -32.63 44.77 -8.99
N ALA A 354 -32.12 44.06 -10.00
CA ALA A 354 -30.75 44.16 -10.55
C ALA A 354 -30.58 45.44 -11.42
N PRO A 355 -29.34 45.86 -11.74
CA PRO A 355 -28.64 45.43 -12.98
C PRO A 355 -27.14 45.12 -12.72
N GLY A 356 -26.35 44.42 -13.54
CA GLY A 356 -26.23 44.37 -14.99
C GLY A 356 -24.92 45.06 -15.40
N ASP A 357 -23.93 44.28 -15.84
CA ASP A 357 -22.93 44.53 -16.93
C ASP A 357 -21.49 44.05 -16.67
N SER A 358 -21.02 43.22 -17.60
CA SER A 358 -19.63 43.04 -18.03
C SER A 358 -19.47 43.76 -19.38
N PRO A 359 -18.26 44.14 -19.86
CA PRO A 359 -17.39 43.16 -20.54
C PRO A 359 -15.87 43.47 -20.55
N GLY A 360 -15.05 42.52 -21.04
CA GLY A 360 -13.89 42.84 -21.88
C GLY A 360 -12.50 42.33 -21.49
N VAL A 361 -12.12 41.16 -22.04
CA VAL A 361 -10.90 40.83 -22.82
C VAL A 361 -9.56 41.54 -22.50
N GLY A 362 -8.48 40.74 -22.37
CA GLY A 362 -7.19 41.11 -22.98
C GLY A 362 -5.90 40.82 -22.21
N ASP A 363 -5.28 39.68 -22.57
CA ASP A 363 -3.88 39.54 -23.00
C ASP A 363 -2.67 39.45 -22.04
N SER A 364 -1.81 38.50 -22.45
CA SER A 364 -0.35 38.58 -22.51
C SER A 364 0.54 38.02 -21.37
N LEU A 365 1.27 36.98 -21.76
CA LEU A 365 2.50 36.43 -21.20
C LEU A 365 3.65 37.47 -21.28
N GLY A 366 4.33 37.73 -20.16
CA GLY A 366 5.49 38.61 -20.09
C GLY A 366 6.75 37.89 -19.61
N ILE A 367 7.56 37.42 -20.55
CA ILE A 367 8.93 36.94 -20.36
C ILE A 367 9.84 38.16 -20.13
N GLY A 368 10.69 38.13 -19.10
CA GLY A 368 11.70 39.16 -18.83
C GLY A 368 13.09 38.59 -18.58
N SER A 369 13.93 38.57 -19.62
CA SER A 369 15.40 38.52 -19.52
C SER A 369 15.96 39.94 -19.64
N LEU A 370 17.02 40.28 -18.90
CA LEU A 370 18.10 41.25 -19.24
C LEU A 370 19.12 41.26 -18.06
N LYS A 371 20.31 40.66 -18.23
CA LYS A 371 21.61 41.28 -18.58
C LYS A 371 22.16 42.33 -17.60
N GLY A 372 23.40 42.11 -17.16
CA GLY A 372 24.24 43.16 -16.60
C GLY A 372 25.59 42.65 -16.06
N ALA A 373 26.52 42.32 -16.96
CA ALA A 373 27.96 42.40 -16.65
C ALA A 373 28.43 43.85 -16.87
N PRO A 374 29.53 44.27 -16.24
CA PRO A 374 30.75 44.39 -17.03
C PRO A 374 32.03 43.92 -16.33
N ALA A 375 33.04 43.76 -17.19
CA ALA A 375 34.38 43.26 -16.94
C ALA A 375 35.30 44.25 -16.20
N SER A 376 36.27 43.67 -15.49
CA SER A 376 37.69 44.03 -15.52
C SER A 376 38.51 42.86 -15.03
#